data_AF-A0A7X3ZCR6-F1
#
_entry.id   AF-A0A7X3ZCR6-F1
#
_cell.length_a   1.000
_cell.length_b   1.000
_cell.length_c   1.000
_cell.angle_alpha   90.00
_cell.angle_beta   90.00
_cell.angle_gamma   90.00
#
_symmetry.space_group_name_H-M   'P 1'
#
loop_
_entity.id
_entity.type
_entity.pdbx_description
1 polymer ?
#
loop_
_entity_poly.entity_id
_entity_poly.type
_entity_poly.pdbx_seq_one_letter_code
_entity_poly.pdbx_strand_id
1 'polypeptide(L)'
;MSGPIGHLAKFVRKAVEPIAIKALLMRERLESGVSYHPGSVEILRDPYPKYAQMRQRDPVHRMRLLDGWALTRYKDCDAVLRDHARFSNAIPSEVREQAGLISMLHQDPPEHTRLRALVSQAFTPRAIEKLRFRVEQTDEQLLDAVAG
;
A
#
# COMPACT_ATOMS: atom_id res chain seq x y z
N MET A 1 25.03 16.47 -9.05
CA MET A 1 25.44 17.53 -8.10
C MET A 1 24.26 18.48 -7.91
N SER A 2 23.64 18.53 -6.73
CA SER A 2 22.46 19.37 -6.48
C SER A 2 22.92 20.78 -6.07
N GLY A 3 22.59 21.80 -6.86
CA GLY A 3 22.98 23.19 -6.61
C GLY A 3 22.23 23.85 -5.42
N PRO A 4 22.57 25.10 -5.07
CA PRO A 4 22.02 25.82 -3.91
C PRO A 4 20.48 25.95 -3.90
N ILE A 5 19.85 25.96 -5.07
CA ILE A 5 18.38 25.97 -5.24
C ILE A 5 17.75 24.64 -4.76
N GLY A 6 18.43 23.51 -4.96
CA GLY A 6 17.97 22.20 -4.52
C GLY A 6 17.97 22.05 -2.99
N HIS A 7 18.92 22.69 -2.31
CA HIS A 7 18.99 22.71 -0.84
C HIS A 7 17.86 23.55 -0.23
N LEU A 8 17.58 24.73 -0.80
CA LEU A 8 16.49 25.59 -0.35
C LEU A 8 15.11 24.93 -0.58
N ALA A 9 14.90 24.32 -1.76
CA ALA A 9 13.66 23.60 -2.06
C ALA A 9 13.43 22.41 -1.11
N LYS A 10 14.49 21.66 -0.76
CA LYS A 10 14.42 20.56 0.21
C LYS A 10 14.14 21.07 1.63
N PHE A 11 14.73 22.21 2.02
CA PHE A 11 14.47 22.84 3.31
C PHE A 11 13.02 23.34 3.43
N VAL A 12 12.55 24.10 2.44
CA VAL A 12 11.15 24.59 2.40
C VAL A 12 10.17 23.43 2.42
N ARG A 13 10.42 22.38 1.63
CA ARG A 13 9.60 21.15 1.66
C ARG A 13 9.54 20.55 3.06
N LYS A 14 10.70 20.34 3.70
CA LYS A 14 10.80 19.76 5.05
C LYS A 14 10.10 20.62 6.12
N ALA A 15 10.05 21.93 5.95
CA ALA A 15 9.36 22.85 6.87
C ALA A 15 7.85 22.92 6.64
N VAL A 16 7.40 22.91 5.37
CA VAL A 16 5.98 23.09 5.00
C VAL A 16 5.19 21.79 5.06
N GLU A 17 5.81 20.66 4.72
CA GLU A 17 5.16 19.36 4.63
C GLU A 17 4.46 18.93 5.93
N PRO A 18 5.05 19.06 7.14
CA PRO A 18 4.34 18.76 8.38
C PRO A 18 3.13 19.65 8.64
N ILE A 19 3.18 20.92 8.22
CA ILE A 19 2.08 21.88 8.38
C ILE A 19 0.95 21.52 7.42
N ALA A 20 1.27 21.24 6.16
CA ALA A 20 0.30 20.80 5.16
C ALA A 20 -0.40 19.51 5.59
N ILE A 21 0.35 18.50 6.05
CA ILE A 21 -0.20 17.24 6.57
C ILE A 21 -1.17 17.52 7.73
N LYS A 22 -0.75 18.32 8.72
CA LYS A 22 -1.62 18.67 9.85
C LYS A 22 -2.90 19.39 9.41
N ALA A 23 -2.81 20.32 8.46
CA ALA A 23 -3.97 21.04 7.94
C ALA A 23 -4.96 20.10 7.23
N LEU A 24 -4.45 19.15 6.42
CA LEU A 24 -5.28 18.16 5.74
C LEU A 24 -5.97 17.22 6.74
N LEU A 25 -5.23 16.71 7.73
CA LEU A 25 -5.80 15.84 8.77
C LEU A 25 -6.80 16.58 9.68
N MET A 26 -6.55 17.87 9.97
CA MET A 26 -7.50 18.70 10.70
C MET A 26 -8.80 18.85 9.92
N ARG A 27 -8.70 19.07 8.60
CA ARG A 27 -9.87 19.14 7.72
C ARG A 27 -10.67 17.83 7.71
N GLU A 28 -10.01 16.68 7.55
CA GLU A 28 -10.66 15.37 7.64
C GLU A 28 -11.45 15.22 8.96
N ARG A 29 -10.81 15.61 10.08
CA ARG A 29 -11.42 15.54 11.41
C ARG A 29 -12.63 16.46 11.55
N LEU A 30 -12.57 17.67 10.99
CA LEU A 30 -13.69 18.62 11.04
C LEU A 30 -14.88 18.14 10.19
N GLU A 31 -14.63 17.46 9.08
CA GLU A 31 -15.67 16.98 8.16
C GLU A 31 -16.34 15.69 8.63
N SER A 32 -15.58 14.73 9.20
CA SER A 32 -16.06 13.37 9.51
C SER A 32 -15.94 12.97 10.98
N GLY A 33 -15.29 13.79 11.82
CA GLY A 33 -14.93 13.41 13.19
C GLY A 33 -13.78 12.40 13.28
N VAL A 34 -13.17 12.02 12.15
CA VAL A 34 -12.04 11.09 12.05
C VAL A 34 -10.97 11.66 11.12
N SER A 35 -9.71 11.35 11.38
CA SER A 35 -8.58 11.68 10.50
C SER A 35 -7.71 10.45 10.34
N TYR A 36 -7.15 10.23 9.15
CA TYR A 36 -6.39 9.02 8.84
C TYR A 36 -5.06 9.32 8.14
N HIS A 37 -3.95 9.03 8.83
CA HIS A 37 -2.61 9.08 8.26
C HIS A 37 -2.01 7.66 8.16
N PRO A 38 -2.04 7.01 6.98
CA PRO A 38 -1.65 5.60 6.84
C PRO A 38 -0.18 5.33 7.21
N GLY A 39 0.72 6.27 6.92
CA GLY A 39 2.15 6.15 7.24
C GLY A 39 2.57 6.69 8.61
N SER A 40 1.63 6.97 9.52
CA SER A 40 1.99 7.53 10.84
C SER A 40 2.51 6.42 11.76
N VAL A 41 3.41 6.76 12.69
CA VAL A 41 3.98 5.79 13.63
C VAL A 41 2.90 5.08 14.46
N GLU A 42 1.84 5.81 14.82
CA GLU A 42 0.68 5.23 15.52
C GLU A 42 0.04 4.10 14.71
N ILE A 43 -0.25 4.36 13.42
CA ILE A 43 -0.89 3.39 12.53
C ILE A 43 0.04 2.23 12.17
N LEU A 44 1.33 2.50 11.96
CA LEU A 44 2.32 1.45 11.70
C LEU A 44 2.54 0.54 12.91
N ARG A 45 2.34 1.05 14.13
CA ARG A 45 2.47 0.29 15.37
C ARG A 45 1.23 -0.54 15.67
N ASP A 46 0.05 0.09 15.64
CA ASP A 46 -1.21 -0.57 15.89
C ASP A 46 -2.36 0.15 15.13
N PRO A 47 -2.76 -0.36 13.96
CA PRO A 47 -3.81 0.28 13.17
C PRO A 47 -5.23 -0.06 13.66
N TYR A 48 -5.40 -1.10 14.49
CA TYR A 48 -6.72 -1.67 14.77
C TYR A 48 -7.66 -0.73 15.54
N PRO A 49 -7.20 0.05 16.54
CA PRO A 49 -8.03 1.06 17.20
C PRO A 49 -8.56 2.11 16.21
N LYS A 50 -7.71 2.59 15.29
CA LYS A 50 -8.12 3.55 14.27
C LYS A 50 -9.13 2.94 13.30
N TYR A 51 -8.88 1.74 12.81
CA TYR A 51 -9.80 1.05 11.89
C TYR A 51 -11.15 0.76 12.55
N ALA A 52 -11.17 0.44 13.85
CA ALA A 52 -12.41 0.27 14.60
C ALA A 52 -13.21 1.58 14.69
N GLN A 53 -12.54 2.69 14.98
CA GLN A 53 -13.16 4.02 14.98
C GLN A 53 -13.72 4.38 13.60
N MET A 54 -12.95 4.17 12.53
CA MET A 54 -13.37 4.45 11.15
C MET A 54 -14.58 3.59 10.75
N ARG A 55 -14.56 2.28 10.98
CA ARG A 55 -15.71 1.39 10.65
C ARG A 55 -17.04 1.84 11.28
N GLN A 56 -16.96 2.40 12.48
CA GLN A 56 -18.12 2.86 13.24
C GLN A 56 -18.61 4.24 12.79
N ARG A 57 -17.70 5.18 12.52
CA ARG A 57 -18.03 6.60 12.32
C ARG A 57 -18.00 7.05 10.87
N ASP A 58 -17.00 6.60 10.12
CA ASP A 58 -16.75 7.00 8.74
C ASP A 58 -16.13 5.83 7.95
N PRO A 59 -16.95 4.83 7.56
CA PRO A 59 -16.46 3.58 6.99
C PRO A 59 -15.90 3.74 5.57
N VAL A 60 -16.27 4.83 4.88
CA VAL A 60 -15.83 5.22 3.53
C VAL A 60 -15.18 6.60 3.64
N HIS A 61 -13.96 6.61 4.16
CA HIS A 61 -13.29 7.84 4.57
C HIS A 61 -12.61 8.55 3.39
N ARG A 62 -12.88 9.84 3.21
CA ARG A 62 -12.18 10.66 2.21
C ARG A 62 -10.79 11.03 2.71
N MET A 63 -9.77 10.31 2.24
CA MET A 63 -8.37 10.56 2.59
C MET A 63 -7.81 11.69 1.73
N ARG A 64 -7.50 12.82 2.36
CA ARG A 64 -6.98 14.02 1.71
C ARG A 64 -5.50 13.86 1.33
N LEU A 65 -4.73 13.14 2.14
CA LEU A 65 -3.27 12.98 1.94
C LEU A 65 -2.90 12.31 0.62
N LEU A 66 -3.64 11.27 0.22
CA LEU A 66 -3.40 10.53 -1.03
C LEU A 66 -4.44 10.85 -2.10
N ASP A 67 -5.25 11.89 -1.85
CA ASP A 67 -6.38 12.26 -2.68
C ASP A 67 -7.28 11.07 -3.09
N GLY A 68 -7.62 10.21 -2.12
CA GLY A 68 -8.35 8.98 -2.37
C GLY A 68 -9.39 8.65 -1.31
N TRP A 69 -9.83 7.40 -1.30
CA TRP A 69 -10.81 6.87 -0.35
C TRP A 69 -10.23 5.69 0.42
N ALA A 70 -10.52 5.62 1.71
CA ALA A 70 -10.16 4.50 2.57
C ALA A 70 -11.43 3.75 3.00
N LEU A 71 -11.53 2.47 2.61
CA LEU A 71 -12.63 1.59 2.96
C LEU A 71 -12.22 0.71 4.14
N THR A 72 -13.09 0.61 5.14
CA THR A 72 -12.74 -0.11 6.38
C THR A 72 -13.69 -1.25 6.73
N ARG A 73 -14.86 -1.35 6.08
CA ARG A 73 -15.77 -2.49 6.24
C ARG A 73 -15.44 -3.57 5.21
N TYR A 74 -15.46 -4.81 5.67
CA TYR A 74 -15.17 -5.99 4.84
C TYR A 74 -15.99 -6.01 3.54
N LYS A 75 -17.30 -5.76 3.63
CA LYS A 75 -18.21 -5.79 2.46
C LYS A 75 -17.82 -4.77 1.39
N ASP A 76 -17.40 -3.58 1.79
CA ASP A 76 -17.00 -2.52 0.86
C ASP A 76 -15.68 -2.88 0.18
N CYS A 77 -14.72 -3.42 0.95
CA CYS A 77 -13.44 -3.89 0.40
C CYS A 77 -13.62 -5.07 -0.57
N ASP A 78 -14.41 -6.08 -0.21
CA ASP A 78 -14.66 -7.25 -1.07
C ASP A 78 -15.38 -6.84 -2.37
N ALA A 79 -16.34 -5.93 -2.30
CA ALA A 79 -17.02 -5.40 -3.48
C ALA A 79 -16.05 -4.70 -4.44
N VAL A 80 -15.18 -3.83 -3.93
CA VAL A 80 -14.17 -3.13 -4.74
C VAL A 80 -13.16 -4.09 -5.36
N LEU A 81 -12.65 -5.06 -4.58
CA LEU A 81 -11.64 -6.01 -5.04
C LEU A 81 -12.15 -6.96 -6.13
N ARG A 82 -13.47 -7.16 -6.24
CA ARG A 82 -14.09 -8.02 -7.26
C ARG A 82 -14.46 -7.30 -8.55
N ASP A 83 -14.62 -5.98 -8.51
CA ASP A 83 -15.10 -5.18 -9.64
C ASP A 83 -13.97 -4.34 -10.25
N HIS A 84 -13.02 -5.01 -10.90
CA HIS A 84 -11.88 -4.34 -11.56
C HIS A 84 -12.31 -3.44 -12.74
N ALA A 85 -13.51 -3.67 -13.30
CA ALA A 85 -14.04 -2.86 -14.39
C ALA A 85 -14.39 -1.45 -13.91
N ARG A 86 -14.92 -1.35 -12.67
CA ARG A 86 -15.19 -0.07 -12.02
C ARG A 86 -14.02 0.47 -11.21
N PHE A 87 -13.23 -0.42 -10.61
CA PHE A 87 -12.09 -0.12 -9.75
C PHE A 87 -10.80 -0.69 -10.34
N SER A 88 -10.34 0.00 -11.39
CA SER A 88 -9.13 -0.34 -12.15
C SER A 88 -7.86 -0.29 -11.29
N ASN A 89 -6.95 -1.24 -11.52
CA ASN A 89 -5.57 -1.18 -10.99
C ASN A 89 -4.58 -0.63 -12.02
N ALA A 90 -5.04 -0.26 -13.22
CA ALA A 90 -4.19 0.19 -14.30
C ALA A 90 -3.59 1.56 -13.97
N ILE A 91 -2.27 1.61 -13.91
CA ILE A 91 -1.51 2.86 -13.91
C ILE A 91 -1.08 3.14 -15.36
N PRO A 92 -1.17 4.40 -15.86
CA PRO A 92 -0.72 4.76 -17.20
C PRO A 92 0.72 4.30 -17.47
N SER A 93 0.98 3.82 -18.69
CA SER A 93 2.27 3.23 -19.08
C SER A 93 3.44 4.15 -18.79
N GLU A 94 3.30 5.43 -19.11
CA GLU A 94 4.35 6.44 -18.97
C GLU A 94 4.72 6.62 -17.50
N VAL A 95 3.72 6.65 -16.63
CA VAL A 95 3.91 6.75 -15.17
C VAL A 95 4.58 5.49 -14.63
N ARG A 96 4.17 4.30 -15.10
CA ARG A 96 4.78 3.04 -14.66
C ARG A 96 6.24 2.94 -15.07
N GLU A 97 6.56 3.28 -16.32
CA GLU A 97 7.91 3.21 -16.87
C GLU A 97 8.85 4.16 -16.14
N GLN A 98 8.42 5.41 -15.94
CA GLN A 98 9.19 6.41 -15.20
C GLN A 98 9.42 6.00 -13.74
N ALA A 99 8.47 5.29 -13.12
CA ALA A 99 8.56 4.84 -11.74
C ALA A 99 9.20 3.43 -11.58
N GLY A 100 9.57 2.75 -12.68
CA GLY A 100 10.08 1.38 -12.64
C GLY A 100 9.04 0.33 -12.19
N LEU A 101 7.75 0.64 -12.30
CA LEU A 101 6.63 -0.17 -11.83
C LEU A 101 6.15 -1.18 -12.87
N ILE A 102 7.09 -1.91 -13.48
CA ILE A 102 6.81 -2.92 -14.51
C ILE A 102 6.37 -4.22 -13.82
N SER A 103 5.08 -4.31 -13.49
CA SER A 103 4.48 -5.45 -12.81
C SER A 103 3.03 -5.64 -13.26
N MET A 104 2.57 -6.89 -13.27
CA MET A 104 1.16 -7.22 -13.52
C MET A 104 0.21 -6.58 -12.49
N LEU A 105 0.71 -6.17 -11.33
CA LEU A 105 -0.08 -5.52 -10.27
C LEU A 105 -0.64 -4.14 -10.67
N HIS A 106 -0.13 -3.53 -11.75
CA HIS A 106 -0.55 -2.21 -12.22
C HIS A 106 -1.27 -2.27 -13.58
N GLN A 107 -1.96 -3.38 -13.82
CA GLN A 107 -2.63 -3.71 -15.07
C GLN A 107 -3.99 -4.35 -14.79
N ASP A 108 -4.92 -4.16 -15.73
CA ASP A 108 -6.20 -4.86 -15.74
C ASP A 108 -6.22 -5.95 -16.83
N PRO A 109 -7.23 -6.83 -16.85
CA PRO A 109 -7.49 -7.69 -17.99
C PRO A 109 -7.60 -6.89 -19.32
N PRO A 110 -7.14 -7.44 -20.45
CA PRO A 110 -6.64 -8.81 -20.62
C PRO A 110 -5.16 -9.00 -20.23
N GLU A 111 -4.38 -7.93 -20.13
CA GLU A 111 -2.92 -8.02 -19.96
C GLU A 111 -2.52 -8.63 -18.62
N HIS A 112 -3.19 -8.23 -17.52
CA HIS A 112 -3.01 -8.88 -16.21
C HIS A 112 -3.29 -10.38 -16.29
N THR A 113 -4.34 -10.79 -17.00
CA THR A 113 -4.72 -12.21 -17.14
C THR A 113 -3.64 -12.99 -17.88
N ARG A 114 -3.10 -12.42 -18.98
CA ARG A 114 -2.03 -13.01 -19.77
C ARG A 114 -0.75 -13.23 -18.94
N LEU A 115 -0.31 -12.20 -18.20
CA LEU A 115 0.88 -12.30 -17.36
C LEU A 115 0.68 -13.24 -16.17
N ARG A 116 -0.48 -13.15 -15.49
CA ARG A 116 -0.81 -14.02 -14.37
C ARG A 116 -0.81 -15.49 -14.76
N ALA A 117 -1.27 -15.83 -15.97
CA ALA A 117 -1.26 -17.21 -16.47
C ALA A 117 0.15 -17.81 -16.59
N LEU A 118 1.17 -16.98 -16.89
CA LEU A 118 2.58 -17.41 -16.93
C LEU A 118 3.14 -17.55 -15.51
N VAL A 119 2.95 -16.53 -14.67
CA VAL A 119 3.49 -16.50 -13.31
C VAL A 119 2.90 -17.62 -12.44
N SER A 120 1.59 -17.87 -12.54
CA SER A 120 0.88 -18.82 -11.68
C SER A 120 1.38 -20.26 -11.80
N GLN A 121 2.03 -20.62 -12.92
CA GLN A 121 2.61 -21.96 -13.11
C GLN A 121 3.73 -22.26 -12.09
N ALA A 122 4.48 -21.23 -11.71
CA ALA A 122 5.55 -21.34 -10.71
C ALA A 122 5.02 -21.39 -9.26
N PHE A 123 3.77 -20.99 -9.03
CA PHE A 123 3.14 -20.89 -7.70
C PHE A 123 2.05 -21.95 -7.46
N THR A 124 2.07 -23.05 -8.22
CA THR A 124 1.17 -24.18 -7.96
C THR A 124 1.54 -24.88 -6.64
N PRO A 125 0.58 -25.53 -5.95
CA PRO A 125 0.89 -26.27 -4.72
C PRO A 125 2.06 -27.26 -4.87
N ARG A 126 2.11 -27.97 -6.01
CA ARG A 126 3.20 -28.91 -6.32
C ARG A 126 4.54 -28.21 -6.55
N ALA A 127 4.55 -27.02 -7.18
CA ALA A 127 5.79 -26.26 -7.38
C ALA A 127 6.32 -25.72 -6.05
N ILE A 128 5.45 -25.21 -5.18
CA ILE A 128 5.81 -24.73 -3.84
C ILE A 128 6.29 -25.86 -2.94
N GLU A 129 5.67 -27.04 -2.99
CA GLU A 129 6.08 -28.19 -2.17
C GLU A 129 7.53 -28.63 -2.43
N LYS A 130 8.05 -28.44 -3.65
CA LYS A 130 9.47 -28.71 -3.98
C LYS A 130 10.44 -27.80 -3.23
N LEU A 131 9.96 -26.67 -2.69
CA LEU A 131 10.78 -25.75 -1.91
C LEU A 131 10.88 -26.15 -0.44
N ARG A 132 10.04 -27.08 0.04
CA ARG A 132 9.97 -27.50 1.46
C ARG A 132 11.36 -27.74 2.06
N PHE A 133 12.11 -28.67 1.47
CA PHE A 133 13.42 -29.07 1.98
C PHE A 133 14.40 -27.88 2.10
N ARG A 134 14.41 -26.98 1.11
CA ARG A 134 15.29 -25.80 1.14
C ARG A 134 14.89 -24.80 2.22
N VAL A 135 13.59 -24.64 2.46
CA VAL A 135 13.07 -23.78 3.53
C VAL A 135 13.45 -24.37 4.88
N GLU A 136 13.15 -25.65 5.12
CA GLU A 136 13.48 -26.35 6.37
C GLU A 136 14.99 -26.27 6.69
N GLN A 137 15.85 -26.51 5.70
CA GLN A 137 17.30 -26.39 5.87
C GLN A 137 17.74 -24.95 6.21
N THR A 138 17.11 -23.94 5.60
CA THR A 138 17.43 -22.53 5.89
C THR A 138 16.98 -22.16 7.30
N ASP A 139 15.80 -22.63 7.71
CA ASP A 139 15.25 -22.39 9.04
C ASP A 139 16.15 -23.02 10.12
N GLU A 140 16.58 -24.27 9.95
CA GLU A 140 17.52 -24.95 10.85
C GLU A 140 18.82 -24.15 11.00
N GLN A 141 19.43 -23.73 9.88
CA GLN A 141 20.66 -22.94 9.90
C GLN A 141 20.51 -21.61 10.64
N LEU A 142 19.38 -20.92 10.45
CA LEU A 142 19.11 -19.65 11.11
C LEU A 142 18.84 -19.84 12.60
N LEU A 143 18.17 -20.92 13.00
CA LEU A 143 17.88 -21.23 14.40
C LEU A 143 19.15 -21.65 15.16
N ASP A 144 20.00 -22.48 14.55
CA ASP A 144 21.28 -22.88 15.16
C ASP A 144 22.19 -21.66 15.38
N ALA A 145 22.19 -20.71 14.44
CA ALA A 145 23.03 -19.51 14.51
C ALA A 145 22.65 -18.54 15.65
N VAL A 146 21.42 -18.60 16.18
CA VAL A 146 20.98 -17.78 17.33
C VAL A 146 21.00 -18.54 18.65
N ALA A 147 21.09 -19.87 18.61
CA ALA A 147 21.13 -20.73 19.78
C ALA A 147 22.55 -20.96 20.32
N GLY A 148 23.58 -20.79 19.48
CA GLY A 148 25.00 -20.76 19.88
C GLY A 148 25.44 -19.40 20.41
#